data_AF-L7J5M1-F1
#
_entry.id   AF-L7J5M1-F1
#
_cell.length_a   1.000
_cell.length_b   1.000
_cell.length_c   1.000
_cell.angle_alpha   90.00
_cell.angle_beta   90.00
_cell.angle_gamma   90.00
#
_symmetry.space_group_name_H-M   'P 1'
#
loop_
_entity.id
_entity.type
_entity.pdbx_description
1 polymer ?
#
loop_
_entity_poly.entity_id
_entity_poly.type
_entity_poly.pdbx_seq_one_letter_code
_entity_poly.pdbx_strand_id
1 'polypeptide(L)'
;MSSIDFKYPLPDGHNAGNCFMTLFKPDKTPVAMADLFSSGTTIIRVQFVEITFYVDKDCRATKTDGQFLDGLYLQVGRKEAL
;
A
#
# COMPACT_ATOMS: atom_id res chain seq x y z
N MET A 1 -20.24 5.37 0.23
CA MET A 1 -18.92 5.73 -0.34
C MET A 1 -17.86 5.06 0.52
N SER A 2 -17.14 4.08 -0.03
CA SER A 2 -16.07 3.40 0.72
C SER A 2 -14.82 4.30 0.71
N SER A 3 -14.56 4.99 1.81
CA SER A 3 -13.43 5.91 1.94
C SER A 3 -12.13 5.12 2.17
N ILE A 4 -11.37 4.86 1.11
CA ILE A 4 -10.02 4.29 1.19
C ILE A 4 -9.07 5.43 0.84
N ASP A 5 -8.13 5.71 1.74
CA ASP A 5 -7.18 6.82 1.63
C ASP A 5 -5.76 6.32 1.97
N PHE A 6 -4.79 6.65 1.13
CA PHE A 6 -3.38 6.29 1.34
C PHE A 6 -2.66 7.52 1.85
N LYS A 7 -2.13 7.45 3.07
CA LYS A 7 -1.75 8.65 3.83
C LYS A 7 -0.23 8.89 3.94
N TYR A 8 0.62 8.43 3.02
CA TYR A 8 2.08 8.44 3.26
C TYR A 8 2.87 8.93 2.06
N PRO A 9 4.08 9.45 2.32
CA PRO A 9 4.60 10.62 1.63
C PRO A 9 4.56 10.33 0.15
N LEU A 10 3.76 11.09 -0.58
CA LEU A 10 3.85 11.08 -2.02
C LEU A 10 5.22 11.70 -2.33
N PRO A 11 6.12 11.02 -3.07
CA PRO A 11 7.15 11.78 -3.75
C PRO A 11 6.47 12.92 -4.52
N ASP A 12 7.05 14.11 -4.49
CA ASP A 12 6.65 15.15 -5.45
C ASP A 12 6.85 14.56 -6.86
N GLY A 13 5.74 14.20 -7.50
CA GLY A 13 5.72 13.49 -8.77
C GLY A 13 5.05 12.10 -8.67
N HIS A 14 4.00 11.92 -9.48
CA HIS A 14 3.49 10.59 -9.83
C HIS A 14 4.66 9.71 -10.32
N ASN A 15 4.76 8.45 -9.87
CA ASN A 15 5.71 7.43 -10.32
C ASN A 15 7.18 7.46 -9.83
N ALA A 16 7.58 8.13 -8.74
CA ALA A 16 8.99 8.06 -8.29
C ALA A 16 9.38 6.76 -7.55
N GLY A 17 8.42 5.90 -7.23
CA GLY A 17 8.62 4.66 -6.48
C GLY A 17 8.87 3.43 -7.34
N ASN A 18 9.86 2.60 -6.99
CA ASN A 18 10.12 1.29 -7.62
C ASN A 18 9.13 0.20 -7.19
N CYS A 19 8.29 0.49 -6.20
CA CYS A 19 7.33 -0.44 -5.62
C CYS A 19 5.92 0.14 -5.77
N PHE A 20 4.91 -0.72 -5.79
CA PHE A 20 3.50 -0.33 -5.71
C PHE A 20 2.77 -1.22 -4.72
N MET A 21 1.75 -0.68 -4.07
CA MET A 21 0.83 -1.44 -3.22
C MET A 21 -0.56 -1.46 -3.83
N THR A 22 -1.19 -2.62 -3.84
CA THR A 22 -2.57 -2.79 -4.29
C THR A 22 -3.42 -3.40 -3.17
N LEU A 23 -4.55 -2.77 -2.90
CA LEU A 23 -5.58 -3.26 -1.99
C LEU A 23 -6.61 -4.06 -2.78
N PHE A 24 -6.90 -5.28 -2.31
CA PHE A 24 -7.84 -6.19 -2.94
C PHE A 24 -8.99 -6.58 -2.01
N LYS A 25 -10.13 -6.88 -2.63
CA LYS A 25 -11.22 -7.67 -2.02
C LYS A 25 -10.88 -9.16 -1.99
N PRO A 26 -11.63 -10.01 -1.24
CA PRO A 26 -11.33 -11.44 -1.13
C PRO A 26 -11.42 -12.18 -2.47
N ASP A 27 -12.23 -11.66 -3.39
CA ASP A 27 -12.40 -12.15 -4.76
C ASP A 27 -11.27 -11.73 -5.72
N LYS A 28 -10.21 -11.10 -5.21
CA LYS A 28 -9.08 -10.53 -5.95
C LYS A 28 -9.41 -9.34 -6.84
N THR A 29 -10.56 -8.70 -6.65
CA THR A 29 -10.86 -7.43 -7.34
C THR A 29 -10.00 -6.31 -6.74
N PRO A 30 -9.20 -5.59 -7.55
CA PRO A 30 -8.43 -4.45 -7.07
C PRO A 30 -9.37 -3.29 -6.71
N VAL A 31 -9.15 -2.68 -5.55
CA VAL A 31 -9.97 -1.59 -5.03
C VAL A 31 -9.23 -0.26 -5.11
N ALA A 32 -7.94 -0.28 -4.79
CA ALA A 32 -7.09 0.89 -4.85
C ALA A 32 -5.62 0.50 -4.99
N MET A 33 -4.82 1.40 -5.53
CA MET A 33 -3.40 1.19 -5.76
C MET A 33 -2.64 2.49 -5.50
N ALA A 34 -1.44 2.38 -4.93
CA ALA A 34 -0.55 3.50 -4.68
C ALA A 34 0.90 3.12 -4.98
N ASP A 35 1.67 4.08 -5.48
CA ASP A 35 3.11 3.93 -5.61
C ASP A 35 3.79 4.11 -4.25
N LEU A 36 4.83 3.33 -4.01
CA LEU A 36 5.59 3.38 -2.76
C LEU A 36 7.03 3.75 -3.05
N PHE A 37 7.64 4.52 -2.15
CA PHE A 37 9.08 4.63 -2.11
C PHE A 37 9.75 3.25 -2.00
N SER A 38 10.96 3.15 -2.55
CA SER A 38 11.75 1.92 -2.49
C SER A 38 12.10 1.51 -1.05
N SER A 39 12.02 2.40 -0.06
CA SER A 39 12.11 1.99 1.34
C SER A 39 11.43 3.02 2.24
N GLY A 40 10.72 2.56 3.27
CA GLY A 40 10.19 3.44 4.31
C GLY A 40 8.90 2.96 4.94
N THR A 41 8.46 3.71 5.95
CA THR A 41 7.17 3.50 6.61
C THR A 41 6.05 4.03 5.72
N THR A 42 5.13 3.15 5.37
CA THR A 42 3.90 3.43 4.65
C THR A 42 2.74 3.10 5.57
N ILE A 43 1.76 3.97 5.70
CA ILE A 43 0.50 3.64 6.39
C ILE A 43 -0.69 3.81 5.43
N ILE A 44 -1.73 3.04 5.68
CA ILE A 44 -2.87 2.95 4.77
C ILE A 44 -4.09 3.09 5.63
N ARG A 45 -4.97 4.00 5.24
CA ARG A 45 -6.24 4.21 5.93
C ARG A 45 -7.34 3.55 5.11
N VAL A 46 -7.81 2.43 5.60
CA VAL A 46 -8.96 1.72 5.02
C VAL A 46 -10.16 2.03 5.91
N GLN A 47 -11.09 2.85 5.40
CA GLN A 47 -12.22 3.36 6.18
C GLN A 47 -11.74 4.13 7.44
N PHE A 48 -12.00 3.59 8.63
CA PHE A 48 -11.61 4.16 9.92
C PHE A 48 -10.39 3.45 10.54
N VAL A 49 -9.77 2.50 9.84
CA VAL A 49 -8.61 1.76 10.35
C VAL A 49 -7.34 2.22 9.64
N GLU A 50 -6.32 2.56 10.42
CA GLU A 50 -4.98 2.88 9.93
C GLU A 50 -4.07 1.65 10.15
N ILE A 51 -3.34 1.26 9.10
CA ILE A 51 -2.46 0.10 9.11
C ILE A 51 -1.08 0.54 8.65
N THR A 52 -0.05 0.19 9.42
CA THR A 52 1.33 0.61 9.18
C THR A 52 2.18 -0.56 8.69
N PHE A 53 2.92 -0.29 7.62
CA PHE A 53 3.84 -1.19 6.96
C PHE A 53 5.21 -0.55 6.88
N TYR A 54 6.25 -1.35 7.09
CA TYR A 54 7.58 -1.02 6.60
C TYR A 54 7.76 -1.73 5.25
N VAL A 55 8.10 -0.95 4.22
CA VAL A 55 8.44 -1.47 2.89
C VAL A 55 9.96 -1.41 2.75
N ASP A 56 10.57 -2.53 2.39
CA ASP A 56 12.01 -2.60 2.13
C ASP A 56 12.36 -2.37 0.65
N LYS A 57 13.67 -2.26 0.37
CA LYS A 57 14.26 -2.08 -0.98
C LYS A 57 13.89 -3.16 -2.00
N ASP A 58 13.46 -4.32 -1.52
CA ASP A 58 13.04 -5.46 -2.33
C ASP A 58 11.52 -5.48 -2.53
N CYS A 59 10.84 -4.37 -2.19
CA CYS A 59 9.39 -4.21 -2.25
C CYS A 59 8.63 -5.22 -1.38
N ARG A 60 9.22 -5.65 -0.26
CA ARG A 60 8.53 -6.50 0.71
C ARG A 60 7.93 -5.63 1.80
N ALA A 61 6.62 -5.77 2.02
CA ALA A 61 5.95 -5.14 3.15
C ALA A 61 5.96 -6.04 4.38
N THR A 62 6.44 -5.50 5.50
CA THR A 62 6.26 -6.08 6.82
C THR A 62 5.26 -5.21 7.59
N LYS A 63 4.14 -5.80 8.03
CA LYS A 63 3.18 -5.08 8.88
C LYS A 63 3.84 -4.78 10.22
N THR A 64 3.86 -3.52 10.61
CA THR A 64 4.42 -3.07 11.89
C THR A 64 3.34 -2.74 12.90
N ASP A 65 2.16 -2.27 12.46
CA ASP A 65 1.05 -1.94 13.36
C ASP A 65 -0.32 -1.99 12.65
N GLY A 66 -1.41 -2.08 13.43
CA GLY A 66 -2.79 -2.10 12.96
C GLY A 66 -3.35 -3.49 12.61
N GLN A 67 -4.65 -3.55 12.42
CA GLN A 67 -5.36 -4.75 11.98
C GLN A 67 -6.10 -4.48 10.67
N PHE A 68 -6.11 -5.46 9.77
CA PHE A 68 -6.98 -5.38 8.61
C PHE A 68 -8.42 -5.58 9.03
N LEU A 69 -9.33 -4.84 8.41
CA LEU A 69 -10.74 -5.23 8.41
C LEU A 69 -10.88 -6.56 7.68
N ASP A 70 -11.76 -7.42 8.18
CA ASP A 70 -12.04 -8.71 7.55
C ASP A 70 -12.41 -8.53 6.08
N GLY A 71 -11.79 -9.35 5.23
CA GLY A 71 -12.08 -9.38 3.81
C GLY A 71 -11.33 -8.35 2.96
N LEU A 72 -10.25 -7.74 3.47
CA LEU A 72 -9.33 -6.96 2.62
C LEU A 72 -7.90 -7.44 2.82
N TYR A 73 -7.13 -7.48 1.74
CA TYR A 73 -5.71 -7.81 1.79
C TYR A 73 -4.88 -6.88 0.90
N LEU A 74 -3.64 -6.64 1.31
CA LEU A 74 -2.68 -5.83 0.56
C LEU A 74 -1.64 -6.72 -0.10
N GLN A 75 -1.26 -6.34 -1.31
CA GLN A 75 -0.12 -6.90 -2.02
C GLN A 75 0.84 -5.78 -2.38
N VAL A 76 2.14 -6.01 -2.16
CA VAL A 76 3.19 -5.12 -2.67
C VAL A 76 3.86 -5.80 -3.85
N GLY A 77 4.03 -5.05 -4.93
CA GLY A 77 4.75 -5.47 -6.12
C GLY A 77 5.91 -4.53 -6.43
N ARG A 78 6.85 -5.04 -7.23
CA ARG A 78 7.92 -4.24 -7.83
C ARG A 78 7.47 -3.79 -9.22
N LYS A 79 7.71 -2.52 -9.56
CA LYS A 79 7.62 -2.07 -10.95
C LYS A 79 8.83 -2.64 -11.68
N GLU A 80 8.61 -3.50 -12.67
CA GLU A 80 9.70 -3.85 -13.59
C GLU A 80 10.05 -2.59 -14.38
N ALA A 81 11.34 -2.25 -14.42
CA ALA A 81 11.81 -1.14 -15.23
C ALA A 81 11.42 -1.41 -16.69
N LEU A 82 10.67 -0.49 -17.28
CA LEU A 82 10.54 -0.37 -18.74
C LEU A 82 11.87 0.08 -19.34
#